data_AF-A0A3D2GN79-F1
#
_entry.id   AF-A0A3D2GN79-F1
#
_cell.length_a   1.000
_cell.length_b   1.000
_cell.length_c   1.000
_cell.angle_alpha   90.00
_cell.angle_beta   90.00
_cell.angle_gamma   90.00
#
_symmetry.space_group_name_H-M   'P 1'
#
loop_
_entity.id
_entity.type
_entity.pdbx_description
1 polymer ?
#
loop_
_entity_poly.entity_id
_entity_poly.type
_entity_poly.pdbx_seq_one_letter_code
_entity_poly.pdbx_strand_id
1 'polypeptide(L)' 'MNKLLVFSAALAVAGSFALADAAQAQSRDRISIVGSSTVFPFSTAVAENFGRVTSYPTPKVEST' A
#
# COMPACT_ATOMS: atom_id res chain seq x y z
N MET A 1 -2.92 -11.88 -44.39
CA MET A 1 -3.16 -10.78 -43.43
C MET A 1 -3.66 -11.23 -42.05
N ASN A 2 -4.35 -12.36 -41.92
CA ASN A 2 -5.06 -12.73 -40.68
C ASN A 2 -4.12 -13.19 -39.55
N LYS A 3 -2.96 -13.79 -39.89
CA LYS A 3 -1.96 -14.22 -38.89
C LYS A 3 -1.29 -13.04 -38.16
N LEU A 4 -1.08 -11.91 -38.87
CA LEU A 4 -0.51 -10.71 -38.28
C LEU A 4 -1.50 -10.04 -37.31
N LEU A 5 -2.79 -10.00 -37.68
CA LEU A 5 -3.86 -9.49 -36.80
C LEU A 5 -4.02 -10.31 -35.51
N VAL A 6 -3.94 -11.64 -35.62
CA VAL A 6 -4.00 -12.53 -34.44
C VAL A 6 -2.77 -12.36 -33.54
N PHE A 7 -1.59 -12.13 -34.13
CA PHE A 7 -0.35 -11.90 -33.37
C PHE A 7 -0.38 -10.56 -32.62
N SER A 8 -0.86 -9.49 -33.25
CA SER A 8 -1.04 -8.19 -32.59
C SER A 8 -2.11 -8.22 -31.49
N ALA A 9 -3.19 -8.98 -31.68
CA ALA A 9 -4.22 -9.16 -30.66
C ALA A 9 -3.70 -9.96 -29.45
N ALA A 10 -2.91 -11.01 -29.69
CA ALA A 10 -2.27 -11.78 -28.62
C ALA A 10 -1.29 -10.95 -27.80
N LEU A 11 -0.51 -10.07 -28.45
CA LEU A 11 0.43 -9.18 -27.77
C LEU A 11 -0.29 -8.10 -26.94
N ALA A 12 -1.41 -7.57 -27.44
CA ALA A 12 -2.24 -6.62 -26.69
C ALA A 12 -2.86 -7.26 -25.43
N VAL A 13 -3.35 -8.49 -25.54
CA VAL A 13 -3.89 -9.25 -24.39
C VAL A 13 -2.78 -9.56 -23.37
N ALA A 14 -1.60 -9.98 -23.82
CA ALA A 14 -0.46 -10.25 -22.94
C ALA A 14 0.05 -8.98 -22.21
N GLY A 15 0.11 -7.84 -22.90
CA GLY A 15 0.48 -6.56 -22.30
C GLY A 15 -0.53 -6.05 -21.27
N SER A 16 -1.82 -6.41 -21.42
CA SER A 16 -2.88 -6.04 -20.48
C SER A 16 -2.71 -6.74 -19.12
N PHE A 17 -2.23 -7.99 -19.11
CA PHE A 17 -1.94 -8.71 -17.87
C PHE A 17 -0.71 -8.16 -17.13
N ALA A 18 0.32 -7.72 -17.87
CA ALA A 18 1.52 -7.13 -17.28
C ALA A 18 1.25 -5.78 -16.58
N LEU A 19 0.27 -5.01 -17.06
CA LEU A 19 -0.16 -3.76 -16.43
C LEU A 19 -1.11 -3.97 -15.23
N ALA A 20 -1.78 -5.12 -15.15
CA ALA A 20 -2.66 -5.46 -14.04
C ALA A 20 -1.87 -5.76 -12.74
N ASP A 21 -0.65 -6.27 -12.85
CA ASP A 21 0.25 -6.51 -11.71
C ASP A 21 0.75 -5.19 -11.08
N ALA A 22 0.97 -4.17 -11.90
CA ALA A 22 1.33 -2.83 -11.43
C ALA A 22 0.20 -2.15 -10.62
N ALA A 23 -1.05 -2.64 -10.70
CA ALA A 23 -2.18 -2.13 -9.94
C ALA A 23 -2.35 -2.78 -8.55
N GLN A 24 -1.56 -3.80 -8.20
CA GLN A 24 -1.75 -4.59 -6.96
C GLN A 24 -1.03 -4.05 -5.71
N ALA A 25 -0.29 -2.94 -5.76
CA ALA A 25 0.60 -2.58 -4.63
C ALA A 25 0.69 -1.10 -4.26
N GLN A 26 -0.41 -0.33 -4.36
CA GLN A 26 -0.56 0.84 -3.47
C GLN A 26 -1.23 0.40 -2.15
N SER A 27 -0.66 -0.63 -1.51
CA SER A 27 -1.00 -0.95 -0.14
C SER A 27 -0.50 0.21 0.72
N ARG A 28 -1.43 0.94 1.32
CA ARG A 28 -1.14 1.91 2.36
C ARG A 28 -0.70 1.10 3.58
N ASP A 29 0.56 0.67 3.61
CA ASP A 29 1.13 -0.17 4.68
C ASP A 29 1.32 0.62 5.98
N ARG A 30 0.39 1.47 6.38
CA ARG A 30 0.47 2.26 7.61
C ARG A 30 -0.89 2.34 8.27
N ILE A 31 -0.94 1.90 9.52
CA ILE A 31 -2.12 2.04 10.39
C ILE A 31 -2.21 3.52 10.80
N SER A 32 -3.40 4.12 10.63
CA SER A 32 -3.69 5.47 11.11
C SER A 32 -4.64 5.38 12.30
N ILE A 33 -4.29 6.05 13.39
CA ILE A 33 -4.98 6.00 14.67
C ILE A 33 -5.39 7.42 15.03
N VAL A 34 -6.67 7.63 15.32
CA VAL A 34 -7.23 8.92 15.76
C VAL A 34 -7.86 8.71 17.13
N GLY A 35 -7.63 9.62 18.09
CA GLY A 35 -8.18 9.49 19.43
C GLY A 35 -8.08 10.74 20.28
N SER A 36 -8.43 10.60 21.57
CA SER A 36 -8.46 11.72 22.52
C SER A 36 -7.09 12.39 22.65
N SER A 37 -7.11 13.72 22.59
CA SER A 37 -5.96 14.59 22.85
C SER A 37 -5.25 14.34 24.19
N THR A 38 -5.94 13.78 25.19
CA THR A 38 -5.35 13.46 26.49
C THR A 38 -4.45 12.21 26.46
N VAL A 39 -4.67 11.30 25.52
CA VAL A 39 -3.89 10.06 25.37
C VAL A 39 -2.90 10.12 24.20
N PHE A 40 -3.00 11.16 23.35
CA PHE A 40 -2.10 11.41 22.23
C PHE A 40 -0.60 11.25 22.54
N PRO A 41 -0.02 11.86 23.61
CA PRO A 41 1.41 11.74 23.87
C PRO A 41 1.82 10.31 24.24
N PHE A 42 0.94 9.56 24.92
CA PHE A 42 1.21 8.17 25.29
C PHE A 42 1.14 7.24 24.08
N SER A 43 0.09 7.38 23.27
CA SER A 43 -0.10 6.57 22.05
C SER A 43 1.02 6.81 21.02
N THR A 44 1.52 8.05 20.93
CA THR A 44 2.66 8.39 20.06
C THR A 44 3.94 7.69 20.49
N ALA A 45 4.27 7.72 21.79
CA ALA A 45 5.46 7.04 22.31
C ALA A 45 5.43 5.51 22.08
N VAL A 46 4.24 4.90 22.22
CA VAL A 46 4.05 3.47 21.93
C VAL A 46 4.23 3.16 20.44
N ALA A 47 3.66 4.00 19.56
CA ALA A 47 3.80 3.83 18.12
C ALA A 47 5.28 3.92 17.68
N GLU A 48 6.02 4.90 18.19
CA GLU A 48 7.46 5.05 17.93
C GLU A 48 8.26 3.84 18.42
N ASN A 49 7.98 3.36 19.63
CA ASN A 49 8.65 2.18 20.16
C ASN A 49 8.32 0.93 19.33
N PHE A 50 7.08 0.75 18.91
CA PHE A 50 6.66 -0.36 18.05
C PHE A 50 7.45 -0.39 16.73
N GLY A 51 7.63 0.76 16.07
CA GLY A 51 8.44 0.85 14.85
C GLY A 51 9.94 0.63 15.08
N ARG A 52 10.44 0.83 16.30
CA ARG A 52 11.84 0.54 16.66
C ARG A 52 12.12 -0.93 16.96
N VAL A 53 11.14 -1.64 17.53
CA VAL A 53 11.30 -3.03 18.01
C VAL A 53 10.78 -4.08 17.03
N THR A 54 9.99 -3.67 16.04
CA THR A 54 9.42 -4.58 15.04
C THR A 54 9.91 -4.21 13.64
N SER A 55 9.77 -5.14 12.70
CA SER A 55 10.01 -4.88 11.27
C SER A 55 8.83 -4.18 10.58
N TYR A 56 7.78 -3.84 11.34
CA TYR A 56 6.58 -3.21 10.81
C TYR A 56 6.71 -1.68 10.81
N PRO A 57 6.07 -1.00 9.85
CA PRO A 57 6.08 0.46 9.79
C PRO A 57 5.37 1.09 10.98
N THR A 58 5.92 2.21 11.46
CA THR A 58 5.35 3.00 12.55
C THR A 58 3.94 3.50 12.22
N PRO A 59 2.94 3.24 13.10
CA PRO A 59 1.59 3.79 12.96
C PRO A 59 1.57 5.32 13.04
N LYS A 60 0.69 5.95 12.27
CA LYS A 60 0.44 7.40 12.35
C LYS A 60 -0.60 7.67 13.43
N VAL A 61 -0.27 8.52 14.41
CA VAL A 61 -1.18 8.91 15.49
C VAL A 61 -1.62 10.35 15.27
N GLU A 62 -2.92 10.61 15.34
CA GLU A 62 -3.53 11.94 15.22
C GLU A 62 -4.47 12.20 16.40
N SER A 63 -4.62 13.47 16.76
CA SER A 63 -5.42 13.93 17.89
C SER A 63 -6.77 14.46 17.41
N THR A 64 -7.84 14.18 18.17
CA THR A 64 -9.16 14.82 18.08
C THR A 64 -9.53 15.43 19.43
#